data_AF-A0A6L7VW01-F1
#
_entry.id   AF-A0A6L7VW01-F1
#
_cell.length_a   1.000
_cell.length_b   1.000
_cell.length_c   1.000
_cell.angle_alpha   90.00
_cell.angle_beta   90.00
_cell.angle_gamma   90.00
#
_symmetry.space_group_name_H-M   'P 1'
#
loop_
_entity.id
_entity.type
_entity.pdbx_description
1 polymer ?
#
loop_
_entity_poly.entity_id
_entity_poly.type
_entity_poly.pdbx_seq_one_letter_code
_entity_poly.pdbx_strand_id
1 'polypeptide(L)'
;MAQKQDFPLRDAIQELRTSTSEDEVRSLLREIFVALGLKQWRLEYPVSTGVADMVNFPARIVIETKKPGLVNPNAKSASDETQFEQLTRYVSGIIDQRTIFDRIDESDEWHGYLTDGKKWWGYQWNDGPRKLIPIPQVQGISVHFDVEPFSDFVHQHFKRRTQGKDIPPDDIASTLVDPLMEPLSSLQRSLESEVFYQTKIGLWRKVLQGSGIVPSDSSPLNQSYVFLRHSVIVALARMLIAYLSNAAARSSELVSNTLDGFQGWITEAHSGVQLLTAIGENIRKYDWRGSARDVLKDVYHGLIDPVHRQEFGEYYTPDHLAREIVRYTLDDDWCDDAIVRAHQVISGQNSVSTENLGVLDPSCGSGTFLYHAARRILGRISTNHLTLKSKSPLIVSRLIHGVDVNPIAVEMAKATLAMALPATLGGVPKLRVALADAMQTNVGPVFEKLGLYITTPAESSFFVPDEIVSHPNSDSLIEAAVEAAVQHEKPSLDRAEFGDRILERVEELSNSLTPIIKKESNHVWV
;
A
#
# COMPACT_ATOMS: atom_id res chain seq x y z
N MET A 1 3.73 39.90 -23.11
CA MET A 1 3.31 39.46 -21.76
C MET A 1 3.86 38.06 -21.47
N ALA A 2 5.18 37.86 -21.54
CA ALA A 2 5.81 36.53 -21.40
C ALA A 2 7.01 36.52 -20.42
N GLN A 3 7.14 37.53 -19.54
CA GLN A 3 8.34 37.72 -18.69
C GLN A 3 8.13 37.42 -17.20
N LYS A 4 6.97 36.88 -16.79
CA LYS A 4 6.67 36.62 -15.36
C LYS A 4 6.77 35.14 -14.93
N GLN A 5 7.02 34.20 -15.85
CA GLN A 5 7.19 32.77 -15.51
C GLN A 5 8.66 32.31 -15.46
N ASP A 6 9.63 33.10 -15.95
CA ASP A 6 11.04 32.69 -16.04
C ASP A 6 11.91 33.01 -14.81
N PHE A 7 11.42 33.82 -13.86
CA PHE A 7 12.20 34.22 -12.69
C PHE A 7 12.63 33.04 -11.80
N PRO A 8 11.71 32.14 -11.40
CA PRO A 8 12.07 30.99 -10.56
C PRO A 8 13.07 30.04 -11.24
N LEU A 9 12.96 29.87 -12.56
CA LEU A 9 13.85 28.99 -13.34
C LEU A 9 15.27 29.57 -13.44
N ARG A 10 15.37 30.88 -13.71
CA ARG A 10 16.67 31.55 -13.80
C ARG A 10 17.43 31.51 -12.48
N ASP A 11 16.72 31.76 -11.38
CA ASP A 11 17.32 31.77 -10.04
C ASP A 11 17.81 30.35 -9.68
N ALA A 12 16.98 29.32 -9.88
CA ALA A 12 17.38 27.93 -9.64
C ALA A 12 18.61 27.50 -10.47
N ILE A 13 18.71 27.92 -11.74
CA ILE A 13 19.88 27.63 -12.58
C ILE A 13 21.14 28.34 -12.05
N GLN A 14 21.03 29.59 -11.59
CA GLN A 14 22.18 30.30 -11.02
C GLN A 14 22.59 29.72 -9.66
N GLU A 15 21.63 29.31 -8.83
CA GLU A 15 21.91 28.64 -7.57
C GLU A 15 22.60 27.29 -7.81
N LEU A 16 22.17 26.52 -8.82
CA LEU A 16 22.79 25.25 -9.19
C LEU A 16 24.27 25.44 -9.57
N ARG A 17 24.61 26.55 -10.24
CA ARG A 17 26.00 26.90 -10.57
C ARG A 17 26.88 27.05 -9.33
N THR A 18 26.33 27.61 -8.26
CA THR A 18 27.05 27.91 -7.02
C THR A 18 26.87 26.85 -5.93
N SER A 19 26.06 25.81 -6.18
CA SER A 19 25.84 24.70 -5.27
C SER A 19 27.15 24.08 -4.78
N THR A 20 27.13 23.60 -3.53
CA THR A 20 28.29 23.01 -2.85
C THR A 20 28.02 21.61 -2.29
N SER A 21 26.76 21.23 -2.16
CA SER A 21 26.35 19.91 -1.68
C SER A 21 25.61 19.11 -2.74
N GLU A 22 25.56 17.79 -2.54
CA GLU A 22 24.83 16.87 -3.41
C GLU A 22 23.32 17.04 -3.28
N ASP A 23 22.84 17.31 -2.06
CA ASP A 23 21.41 17.54 -1.78
C ASP A 23 20.89 18.83 -2.45
N GLU A 24 21.70 19.91 -2.44
CA GLU A 24 21.39 21.14 -3.19
C GLU A 24 21.26 20.87 -4.69
N VAL A 25 22.23 20.15 -5.27
CA VAL A 25 22.19 19.76 -6.70
C VAL A 25 20.92 18.99 -6.99
N ARG A 26 20.59 17.98 -6.17
CA ARG A 26 19.40 17.13 -6.33
C ARG A 26 18.11 17.94 -6.25
N SER A 27 17.98 18.84 -5.26
CA SER A 27 16.78 19.67 -5.08
C SER A 27 16.59 20.66 -6.23
N LEU A 28 17.66 21.38 -6.60
CA LEU A 28 17.61 22.39 -7.66
C LEU A 28 17.35 21.76 -9.04
N LEU A 29 17.93 20.59 -9.33
CA LEU A 29 17.61 19.86 -10.55
C LEU A 29 16.13 19.48 -10.62
N ARG A 30 15.52 19.02 -9.51
CA ARG A 30 14.08 18.76 -9.45
C ARG A 30 13.27 20.00 -9.74
N GLU A 31 13.61 21.14 -9.13
CA GLU A 31 12.92 22.42 -9.34
C GLU A 31 12.99 22.86 -10.80
N ILE A 32 14.19 22.83 -11.39
CA ILE A 32 14.42 23.16 -12.80
C ILE A 32 13.60 22.26 -13.72
N PHE A 33 13.65 20.94 -13.51
CA PHE A 33 12.88 20.00 -14.33
C PHE A 33 11.37 20.23 -14.23
N VAL A 34 10.86 20.47 -13.02
CA VAL A 34 9.42 20.76 -12.81
C VAL A 34 9.03 22.06 -13.50
N ALA A 35 9.86 23.11 -13.41
CA ALA A 35 9.63 24.39 -14.09
C ALA A 35 9.62 24.24 -15.63
N LEU A 36 10.41 23.31 -16.17
CA LEU A 36 10.44 22.95 -17.59
C LEU A 36 9.34 21.95 -18.02
N GLY A 37 8.41 21.63 -17.11
CA GLY A 37 7.27 20.75 -17.39
C GLY A 37 7.58 19.25 -17.31
N LEU A 38 8.79 18.87 -16.90
CA LEU A 38 9.16 17.48 -16.61
C LEU A 38 8.81 17.17 -15.16
N LYS A 39 7.55 16.79 -14.94
CA LYS A 39 7.01 16.45 -13.62
C LYS A 39 7.39 15.01 -13.20
N GLN A 40 6.99 14.62 -11.99
CA GLN A 40 7.12 13.24 -11.47
C GLN A 40 8.53 12.77 -11.10
N TRP A 41 9.42 13.69 -10.71
CA TRP A 41 10.70 13.33 -10.09
C TRP A 41 10.51 12.91 -8.63
N ARG A 42 10.94 11.70 -8.30
CA ARG A 42 11.07 11.19 -6.93
C ARG A 42 12.52 11.30 -6.51
N LEU A 43 12.74 11.92 -5.35
CA LEU A 43 14.05 12.04 -4.75
C LEU A 43 14.28 10.88 -3.77
N GLU A 44 15.52 10.42 -3.65
CA GLU A 44 15.94 9.39 -2.71
C GLU A 44 15.02 8.16 -2.77
N TYR A 45 14.75 7.71 -4.00
CA TYR A 45 13.82 6.63 -4.25
C TYR A 45 14.43 5.27 -3.87
N PRO A 46 13.79 4.48 -3.01
CA PRO A 46 14.31 3.21 -2.57
C PRO A 46 14.15 2.13 -3.66
N VAL A 47 15.24 1.46 -3.99
CA VAL A 47 15.32 0.37 -4.98
C VAL A 47 15.79 -0.92 -4.30
N SER A 48 15.65 -2.07 -4.96
CA SER A 48 16.02 -3.38 -4.36
C SER A 48 17.49 -3.45 -3.96
N THR A 49 18.32 -2.62 -4.60
CA THR A 49 19.77 -2.58 -4.42
C THR A 49 20.23 -1.40 -3.57
N GLY A 50 19.38 -0.45 -3.17
CA GLY A 50 19.81 0.75 -2.42
C GLY A 50 18.83 1.92 -2.50
N VAL A 51 19.33 3.14 -2.61
CA VAL A 51 18.54 4.37 -2.76
C VAL A 51 19.08 5.16 -3.94
N ALA A 52 18.24 5.38 -4.95
CA ALA A 52 18.58 6.17 -6.13
C ALA A 52 18.25 7.64 -5.88
N ASP A 53 19.14 8.55 -6.28
CA ASP A 53 18.98 9.98 -5.97
C ASP A 53 17.76 10.62 -6.63
N MET A 54 17.55 10.41 -7.92
CA MET A 54 16.36 10.89 -8.62
C MET A 54 15.84 9.85 -9.59
N VAL A 55 14.53 9.63 -9.59
CA VAL A 55 13.87 8.72 -10.52
C VAL A 55 12.65 9.39 -11.14
N ASN A 56 12.51 9.27 -12.46
CA ASN A 56 11.31 9.62 -13.20
C ASN A 56 10.78 8.36 -13.89
N PHE A 57 9.76 7.74 -13.30
CA PHE A 57 9.22 6.47 -13.80
C PHE A 57 8.54 6.59 -15.17
N PRO A 58 7.64 7.58 -15.41
CA PRO A 58 7.01 7.70 -16.71
C PRO A 58 8.03 7.93 -17.85
N ALA A 59 9.11 8.67 -17.57
CA ALA A 59 10.20 8.91 -18.53
C ALA A 59 11.29 7.83 -18.53
N ARG A 60 11.24 6.88 -17.59
CA ARG A 60 12.26 5.83 -17.33
C ARG A 60 13.67 6.38 -17.19
N ILE A 61 13.81 7.39 -16.34
CA ILE A 61 15.09 8.06 -16.08
C ILE A 61 15.50 7.84 -14.63
N VAL A 62 16.76 7.47 -14.44
CA VAL A 62 17.46 7.49 -13.15
C VAL A 62 18.57 8.52 -13.23
N ILE A 63 18.72 9.36 -12.21
CA ILE A 63 19.84 10.28 -12.08
C ILE A 63 20.51 9.98 -10.75
N GLU A 64 21.81 9.77 -10.81
CA GLU A 64 22.69 9.73 -9.65
C GLU A 64 23.47 11.04 -9.61
N THR A 65 23.31 11.76 -8.50
CA THR A 65 23.96 13.04 -8.24
C THR A 65 25.26 12.83 -7.48
N LYS A 66 26.21 13.75 -7.64
CA LYS A 66 27.46 13.80 -6.89
C LYS A 66 27.75 15.22 -6.47
N LYS A 67 28.57 15.36 -5.43
CA LYS A 67 29.09 16.69 -5.04
C LYS A 67 29.75 17.40 -6.23
N PRO A 68 29.51 18.72 -6.40
CA PRO A 68 30.13 19.55 -7.43
C PRO A 68 31.65 19.32 -7.58
N GLY A 69 32.07 18.97 -8.80
CA GLY A 69 33.46 18.68 -9.16
C GLY A 69 33.91 17.23 -8.98
N LEU A 70 33.09 16.36 -8.37
CA LEU A 70 33.47 14.97 -8.04
C LEU A 70 32.83 13.91 -8.93
N VAL A 71 31.98 14.29 -9.89
CA VAL A 71 31.40 13.35 -10.85
C VAL A 71 32.49 12.80 -11.78
N ASN A 72 32.62 11.48 -11.78
CA ASN A 72 33.51 10.72 -12.66
C ASN A 72 33.04 9.26 -12.69
N PRO A 73 32.59 8.74 -13.85
CA PRO A 73 32.08 7.38 -13.96
C PRO A 73 33.04 6.30 -13.44
N ASN A 74 34.35 6.52 -13.55
CA ASN A 74 35.39 5.56 -13.14
C ASN A 74 35.88 5.78 -11.70
N ALA A 75 35.43 6.83 -11.01
CA ALA A 75 35.80 7.05 -9.62
C ALA A 75 35.13 5.99 -8.74
N LYS A 76 35.93 5.38 -7.87
CA LYS A 76 35.47 4.34 -6.93
C LYS A 76 35.01 4.95 -5.61
N SER A 77 33.99 4.35 -5.04
CA SER A 77 33.49 4.63 -3.70
C SER A 77 34.22 3.77 -2.65
N ALA A 78 33.86 3.93 -1.37
CA ALA A 78 34.41 3.13 -0.28
C ALA A 78 34.08 1.62 -0.38
N SER A 79 33.04 1.25 -1.14
CA SER A 79 32.67 -0.14 -1.42
C SER A 79 33.41 -0.73 -2.64
N ASP A 80 34.45 -0.06 -3.15
CA ASP A 80 35.22 -0.40 -4.37
C ASP A 80 34.40 -0.40 -5.68
N GLU A 81 33.11 -0.08 -5.60
CA GLU A 81 32.20 0.13 -6.72
C GLU A 81 32.41 1.51 -7.35
N THR A 82 32.49 1.57 -8.69
CA THR A 82 32.55 2.82 -9.45
C THR A 82 31.21 3.55 -9.45
N GLN A 83 31.22 4.87 -9.66
CA GLN A 83 29.98 5.64 -9.81
C GLN A 83 29.09 5.10 -10.94
N PHE A 84 29.69 4.58 -12.01
CA PHE A 84 28.97 3.94 -13.11
C PHE A 84 28.32 2.60 -12.72
N GLU A 85 29.06 1.74 -12.01
CA GLU A 85 28.51 0.49 -11.49
C GLU A 85 27.37 0.75 -10.50
N GLN A 86 27.50 1.77 -9.65
CA GLN A 86 26.45 2.22 -8.74
C GLN A 86 25.17 2.62 -9.50
N LEU A 87 25.28 3.49 -10.52
CA LEU A 87 24.14 3.87 -11.37
C LEU A 87 23.52 2.64 -12.04
N THR A 88 24.36 1.75 -12.60
CA THR A 88 23.92 0.52 -13.26
C THR A 88 23.13 -0.37 -12.29
N ARG A 89 23.63 -0.52 -11.06
CA ARG A 89 22.98 -1.29 -9.99
C ARG A 89 21.61 -0.71 -9.61
N TYR A 90 21.45 0.62 -9.61
CA TYR A 90 20.15 1.27 -9.36
C TYR A 90 19.17 1.09 -10.52
N VAL A 91 19.62 1.28 -11.76
CA VAL A 91 18.79 1.02 -12.96
C VAL A 91 18.33 -0.44 -12.98
N SER A 92 19.24 -1.38 -12.74
CA SER A 92 18.93 -2.82 -12.65
C SER A 92 17.87 -3.10 -11.57
N GLY A 93 18.07 -2.54 -10.37
CA GLY A 93 17.15 -2.75 -9.25
C GLY A 93 15.73 -2.23 -9.53
N ILE A 94 15.62 -1.10 -10.25
CA ILE A 94 14.32 -0.56 -10.67
C ILE A 94 13.66 -1.45 -11.72
N ILE A 95 14.42 -1.88 -12.72
CA ILE A 95 13.93 -2.80 -13.76
C ILE A 95 13.41 -4.09 -13.12
N ASP A 96 14.17 -4.71 -12.23
CA ASP A 96 13.76 -5.93 -11.53
C ASP A 96 12.47 -5.70 -10.73
N GLN A 97 12.41 -4.62 -9.95
CA GLN A 97 11.22 -4.24 -9.20
C GLN A 97 9.99 -4.00 -10.09
N ARG A 98 10.19 -3.36 -11.26
CA ARG A 98 9.13 -3.11 -12.24
C ARG A 98 8.68 -4.40 -12.90
N THR A 99 9.60 -5.31 -13.22
CA THR A 99 9.27 -6.61 -13.84
C THR A 99 8.46 -7.49 -12.89
N ILE A 100 8.47 -7.22 -11.58
CA ILE A 100 7.61 -7.89 -10.61
C ILE A 100 6.15 -7.42 -10.75
N PHE A 101 5.91 -6.14 -11.02
CA PHE A 101 4.59 -5.54 -11.02
C PHE A 101 3.95 -5.39 -12.40
N ASP A 102 4.78 -5.11 -13.41
CA ASP A 102 4.39 -4.78 -14.77
C ASP A 102 4.67 -5.98 -15.71
N ARG A 103 3.82 -6.15 -16.73
CA ARG A 103 4.24 -6.86 -17.95
C ARG A 103 5.16 -5.91 -18.72
N ILE A 104 6.46 -5.95 -18.46
CA ILE A 104 7.43 -5.20 -19.25
C ILE A 104 7.51 -5.83 -20.63
N ASP A 105 7.42 -5.00 -21.67
CA ASP A 105 7.67 -5.40 -23.04
C ASP A 105 9.19 -5.37 -23.26
N GLU A 106 9.78 -6.36 -23.93
CA GLU A 106 11.25 -6.48 -24.13
C GLU A 106 11.87 -5.33 -24.96
N SER A 107 11.07 -4.31 -25.31
CA SER A 107 11.45 -3.12 -26.07
C SER A 107 11.60 -1.85 -25.22
N ASP A 108 11.52 -1.97 -23.91
CA ASP A 108 11.49 -0.83 -22.99
C ASP A 108 12.90 -0.27 -22.68
N GLU A 109 13.13 1.02 -22.96
CA GLU A 109 14.43 1.66 -22.76
C GLU A 109 14.50 2.42 -21.42
N TRP A 110 15.54 2.18 -20.64
CA TRP A 110 15.88 2.94 -19.42
C TRP A 110 17.09 3.84 -19.66
N HIS A 111 17.06 5.03 -19.06
CA HIS A 111 18.14 6.00 -19.15
C HIS A 111 18.68 6.32 -17.77
N GLY A 112 20.00 6.34 -17.64
CA GLY A 112 20.67 6.66 -16.40
C GLY A 112 21.66 7.80 -16.64
N TYR A 113 21.69 8.76 -15.73
CA TYR A 113 22.60 9.89 -15.79
C TYR A 113 23.41 10.02 -14.50
N LEU A 114 24.71 10.32 -14.66
CA LEU A 114 25.60 10.74 -13.59
C LEU A 114 25.85 12.23 -13.73
N THR A 115 25.64 13.00 -12.66
CA THR A 115 25.86 14.44 -12.71
C THR A 115 26.28 15.03 -11.37
N ASP A 116 26.95 16.17 -11.42
CA ASP A 116 27.16 17.07 -10.29
C ASP A 116 26.46 18.43 -10.48
N GLY A 117 25.47 18.47 -11.38
CA GLY A 117 24.76 19.68 -11.82
C GLY A 117 25.50 20.48 -12.90
N LYS A 118 26.82 20.28 -13.06
CA LYS A 118 27.67 20.99 -14.03
C LYS A 118 28.04 20.10 -15.21
N LYS A 119 28.46 18.88 -14.92
CA LYS A 119 28.88 17.87 -15.88
C LYS A 119 27.91 16.69 -15.89
N TRP A 120 27.77 16.09 -17.06
CA TRP A 120 26.81 15.01 -17.28
C TRP A 120 27.43 13.85 -18.05
N TRP A 121 27.11 12.64 -17.60
CA TRP A 121 27.26 11.40 -18.35
C TRP A 121 25.88 10.74 -18.41
N GLY A 122 25.55 10.17 -19.56
CA GLY A 122 24.26 9.55 -19.82
C GLY A 122 24.46 8.23 -20.54
N TYR A 123 23.67 7.24 -20.15
CA TYR A 123 23.70 5.88 -20.66
C TYR A 123 22.27 5.41 -20.90
N GLN A 124 22.10 4.55 -21.90
CA GLN A 124 20.86 3.87 -22.21
C GLN A 124 21.01 2.37 -21.94
N TRP A 125 19.99 1.75 -21.38
CA TRP A 125 19.84 0.31 -21.23
C TRP A 125 18.59 -0.14 -21.97
N ASN A 126 18.72 -1.22 -22.72
CA ASN A 126 17.58 -1.89 -23.36
C ASN A 126 17.12 -3.02 -22.44
N ASP A 127 15.81 -3.14 -22.17
CA ASP A 127 15.29 -4.18 -21.29
C ASP A 127 15.53 -5.58 -21.87
N GLY A 128 16.29 -6.38 -21.15
CA GLY A 128 16.53 -7.77 -21.49
C GLY A 128 17.06 -8.49 -20.24
N PRO A 129 16.41 -9.58 -19.79
CA PRO A 129 16.63 -10.18 -18.47
C PRO A 129 18.03 -10.80 -18.25
N ARG A 130 18.98 -10.62 -19.18
CA ARG A 130 20.28 -11.31 -19.13
C ARG A 130 21.52 -10.49 -19.43
N LYS A 131 21.47 -9.28 -20.00
CA LYS A 131 22.61 -8.34 -20.05
C LYS A 131 22.13 -6.90 -20.28
N LEU A 132 22.14 -6.12 -19.22
CA LEU A 132 22.06 -4.65 -19.26
C LEU A 132 23.33 -4.12 -19.93
N ILE A 133 23.39 -4.12 -21.27
CA ILE A 133 24.52 -3.53 -22.01
C ILE A 133 24.26 -2.02 -22.10
N PRO A 134 25.07 -1.20 -21.42
CA PRO A 134 24.90 0.24 -21.41
C PRO A 134 25.40 0.83 -22.74
N ILE A 135 24.57 1.63 -23.38
CA ILE A 135 24.91 2.38 -24.60
C ILE A 135 25.19 3.83 -24.20
N PRO A 136 26.43 4.33 -24.34
CA PRO A 136 26.77 5.72 -24.05
C PRO A 136 25.93 6.71 -24.88
N GLN A 137 25.31 7.69 -24.23
CA GLN A 137 24.50 8.75 -24.86
C GLN A 137 25.15 10.13 -24.72
N VAL A 138 25.66 10.43 -23.52
CA VAL A 138 26.29 11.71 -23.17
C VAL A 138 27.56 11.39 -22.39
N GLN A 139 28.70 11.99 -22.71
CA GLN A 139 29.98 11.65 -22.08
C GLN A 139 30.76 12.92 -21.71
N GLY A 140 30.62 13.36 -20.45
CA GLY A 140 31.37 14.48 -19.88
C GLY A 140 30.95 15.86 -20.40
N ILE A 141 29.70 16.04 -20.82
CA ILE A 141 29.19 17.32 -21.33
C ILE A 141 29.04 18.31 -20.19
N SER A 142 29.50 19.56 -20.39
CA SER A 142 29.26 20.68 -19.46
C SER A 142 28.17 21.60 -20.03
N VAL A 143 27.14 21.88 -19.24
CA VAL A 143 25.99 22.70 -19.65
C VAL A 143 26.20 24.14 -19.20
N HIS A 144 25.84 25.11 -20.05
CA HIS A 144 25.89 26.53 -19.68
C HIS A 144 24.73 26.89 -18.75
N PHE A 145 25.00 27.69 -17.72
CA PHE A 145 24.03 28.11 -16.71
C PHE A 145 23.18 29.31 -17.14
N ASP A 146 22.91 29.41 -18.44
CA ASP A 146 21.95 30.35 -19.00
C ASP A 146 20.64 29.60 -19.27
N VAL A 147 19.51 30.28 -19.11
CA VAL A 147 18.18 29.66 -19.16
C VAL A 147 17.97 28.88 -20.46
N GLU A 148 18.28 29.48 -21.60
CA GLU A 148 18.04 28.88 -22.92
C GLU A 148 18.94 27.64 -23.17
N PRO A 149 20.28 27.70 -23.06
CA PRO A 149 21.14 26.51 -23.20
C PRO A 149 20.82 25.38 -22.23
N PHE A 150 20.48 25.71 -20.97
CA PHE A 150 20.13 24.69 -19.98
C PHE A 150 18.79 24.04 -20.32
N SER A 151 17.78 24.84 -20.71
CA SER A 151 16.47 24.35 -21.12
C SER A 151 16.57 23.44 -22.34
N ASP A 152 17.35 23.84 -23.35
CA ASP A 152 17.58 23.04 -24.55
C ASP A 152 18.21 21.68 -24.23
N PHE A 153 19.25 21.68 -23.37
CA PHE A 153 19.87 20.44 -22.90
C PHE A 153 18.85 19.53 -22.19
N VAL A 154 18.06 20.11 -21.27
CA VAL A 154 17.05 19.35 -20.52
C VAL A 154 16.00 18.76 -21.46
N HIS A 155 15.50 19.56 -22.40
CA HIS A 155 14.50 19.11 -23.37
C HIS A 155 15.06 18.05 -24.32
N GLN A 156 16.32 18.16 -24.73
CA GLN A 156 16.96 17.19 -25.61
C GLN A 156 17.14 15.81 -24.95
N HIS A 157 17.50 15.76 -23.67
CA HIS A 157 17.91 14.52 -23.00
C HIS A 157 16.86 13.90 -22.06
N PHE A 158 15.95 14.71 -21.53
CA PHE A 158 14.99 14.29 -20.49
C PHE A 158 13.53 14.37 -20.95
N LYS A 159 13.20 15.13 -22.00
CA LYS A 159 11.84 15.15 -22.56
C LYS A 159 11.60 13.90 -23.40
N ARG A 160 11.13 12.85 -22.73
CA ARG A 160 10.82 11.54 -23.36
C ARG A 160 9.32 11.32 -23.42
N ARG A 161 8.91 10.42 -24.33
CA ARG A 161 7.52 9.94 -24.37
C ARG A 161 7.26 9.18 -23.07
N THR A 162 6.33 9.68 -22.27
CA THR A 162 5.93 9.03 -21.03
C THR A 162 5.19 7.72 -21.33
N GLN A 163 5.57 6.65 -20.64
CA GLN A 163 4.90 5.36 -20.72
C GLN A 163 4.27 5.00 -19.37
N GLY A 164 3.12 4.32 -19.41
CA GLY A 164 2.38 3.94 -18.20
C GLY A 164 1.60 5.09 -17.56
N LYS A 165 1.13 4.86 -16.32
CA LYS A 165 0.43 5.83 -15.49
C LYS A 165 1.40 6.53 -14.56
N ASP A 166 1.05 7.74 -14.13
CA ASP A 166 1.82 8.47 -13.11
C ASP A 166 1.78 7.74 -11.77
N ILE A 167 2.84 7.78 -10.99
CA ILE A 167 2.80 7.33 -9.59
C ILE A 167 2.04 8.40 -8.77
N PRO A 168 1.24 8.02 -7.75
CA PRO A 168 0.60 8.98 -6.86
C PRO A 168 1.61 10.02 -6.32
N PRO A 169 1.34 11.33 -6.44
CA PRO A 169 2.20 12.38 -5.90
C PRO A 169 2.20 12.37 -4.37
N ASP A 170 3.14 13.14 -3.79
CA ASP A 170 3.31 13.19 -2.33
C ASP A 170 2.07 13.77 -1.62
N ASP A 171 1.41 14.71 -2.28
CA ASP A 171 0.21 15.39 -1.81
C ASP A 171 -1.08 14.81 -2.41
N ILE A 172 -1.13 13.52 -2.76
CA ILE A 172 -2.26 12.89 -3.46
C ILE A 172 -3.64 13.21 -2.85
N ALA A 173 -3.73 13.45 -1.53
CA ALA A 173 -4.94 13.89 -0.85
C ALA A 173 -5.58 15.13 -1.51
N SER A 174 -4.75 16.11 -1.90
CA SER A 174 -5.15 17.38 -2.53
C SER A 174 -5.88 17.19 -3.84
N THR A 175 -5.56 16.10 -4.54
CA THR A 175 -6.13 15.78 -5.86
C THR A 175 -7.26 14.77 -5.75
N LEU A 176 -7.15 13.82 -4.84
CA LEU A 176 -8.04 12.66 -4.75
C LEU A 176 -9.27 12.95 -3.89
N VAL A 177 -9.12 13.72 -2.82
CA VAL A 177 -10.15 13.84 -1.77
C VAL A 177 -10.57 15.27 -1.50
N ASP A 178 -9.64 16.23 -1.40
CA ASP A 178 -9.97 17.63 -1.07
C ASP A 178 -11.09 18.23 -1.94
N PRO A 179 -11.11 18.03 -3.28
CA PRO A 179 -12.16 18.58 -4.14
C PRO A 179 -13.56 18.01 -3.87
N LEU A 180 -13.63 16.88 -3.15
CA LEU A 180 -14.86 16.14 -2.87
C LEU A 180 -15.40 16.41 -1.47
N MET A 181 -14.61 17.00 -0.57
CA MET A 181 -14.99 17.17 0.82
C MET A 181 -16.20 18.08 1.01
N GLU A 182 -16.31 19.18 0.25
CA GLU A 182 -17.49 20.07 0.29
C GLU A 182 -18.76 19.39 -0.27
N PRO A 183 -18.73 18.78 -1.48
CA PRO A 183 -19.86 17.99 -1.97
C PRO A 183 -20.31 16.88 -1.01
N LEU A 184 -19.37 16.15 -0.41
CA LEU A 184 -19.67 15.09 0.57
C LEU A 184 -20.26 15.66 1.87
N SER A 185 -19.75 16.79 2.35
CA SER A 185 -20.32 17.49 3.52
C SER A 185 -21.73 18.01 3.24
N SER A 186 -21.99 18.47 2.01
CA SER A 186 -23.36 18.86 1.60
C SER A 186 -24.29 17.65 1.54
N LEU A 187 -23.81 16.52 1.04
CA LEU A 187 -24.58 15.27 1.02
C LEU A 187 -24.89 14.81 2.45
N GLN A 188 -23.89 14.80 3.33
CA GLN A 188 -24.04 14.43 4.74
C GLN A 188 -25.14 15.27 5.41
N ARG A 189 -25.10 16.59 5.28
CA ARG A 189 -26.14 17.50 5.82
C ARG A 189 -27.53 17.21 5.27
N SER A 190 -27.64 16.78 4.02
CA SER A 190 -28.94 16.42 3.43
C SER A 190 -29.51 15.09 3.93
N LEU A 191 -28.66 14.20 4.45
CA LEU A 191 -29.02 12.87 4.91
C LEU A 191 -29.03 12.74 6.45
N GLU A 192 -28.61 13.78 7.18
CA GLU A 192 -28.39 13.69 8.62
C GLU A 192 -29.66 13.35 9.41
N SER A 193 -30.85 13.74 8.91
CA SER A 193 -32.14 13.40 9.52
C SER A 193 -32.64 11.99 9.18
N GLU A 194 -32.00 11.30 8.24
CA GLU A 194 -32.47 10.01 7.74
C GLU A 194 -32.12 8.87 8.70
N VAL A 195 -33.06 7.94 8.90
CA VAL A 195 -32.89 6.82 9.83
C VAL A 195 -31.71 5.93 9.44
N PHE A 196 -31.52 5.67 8.16
CA PHE A 196 -30.39 4.84 7.69
C PHE A 196 -29.05 5.51 8.01
N TYR A 197 -28.95 6.83 7.87
CA TYR A 197 -27.73 7.58 8.16
C TYR A 197 -27.40 7.50 9.65
N GLN A 198 -28.40 7.67 10.51
CA GLN A 198 -28.27 7.51 11.96
C GLN A 198 -27.86 6.08 12.36
N THR A 199 -28.32 5.06 11.63
CA THR A 199 -27.86 3.69 11.80
C THR A 199 -26.38 3.53 11.44
N LYS A 200 -25.93 4.12 10.31
CA LYS A 200 -24.54 4.02 9.84
C LYS A 200 -23.55 4.74 10.77
N ILE A 201 -23.89 5.92 11.29
CA ILE A 201 -23.07 6.58 12.31
C ILE A 201 -23.06 5.80 13.63
N GLY A 202 -24.19 5.19 14.01
CA GLY A 202 -24.27 4.29 15.17
C GLY A 202 -23.36 3.07 15.04
N LEU A 203 -23.34 2.44 13.85
CA LEU A 203 -22.45 1.33 13.53
C LEU A 203 -20.98 1.75 13.65
N TRP A 204 -20.61 2.88 13.04
CA TRP A 204 -19.26 3.43 13.15
C TRP A 204 -18.83 3.65 14.60
N ARG A 205 -19.69 4.24 15.44
CA ARG A 205 -19.39 4.42 16.87
C ARG A 205 -19.17 3.10 17.59
N LYS A 206 -20.03 2.10 17.37
CA LYS A 206 -19.88 0.78 18.01
C LYS A 206 -18.57 0.11 17.62
N VAL A 207 -18.20 0.23 16.35
CA VAL A 207 -16.95 -0.29 15.81
C VAL A 207 -15.75 0.39 16.47
N LEU A 208 -15.75 1.71 16.66
CA LEU A 208 -14.70 2.41 17.42
C LEU A 208 -14.71 2.12 18.93
N GLN A 209 -15.89 1.92 19.52
CA GLN A 209 -16.05 1.56 20.93
C GLN A 209 -15.43 0.20 21.24
N GLY A 210 -15.66 -0.81 20.40
CA GLY A 210 -15.05 -2.13 20.54
C GLY A 210 -13.52 -2.10 20.48
N SER A 211 -12.96 -1.09 19.80
CA SER A 211 -11.52 -0.88 19.67
C SER A 211 -10.89 -0.08 20.81
N GLY A 212 -11.69 0.52 21.70
CA GLY A 212 -11.20 1.46 22.71
C GLY A 212 -10.78 2.83 22.16
N ILE A 213 -11.14 3.16 20.91
CA ILE A 213 -10.73 4.37 20.17
C ILE A 213 -11.92 5.32 20.01
N VAL A 214 -12.69 5.50 21.09
CA VAL A 214 -13.85 6.40 21.06
C VAL A 214 -13.34 7.84 21.07
N PRO A 215 -13.81 8.73 20.16
CA PRO A 215 -13.47 10.14 20.20
C PRO A 215 -13.74 10.73 21.58
N SER A 216 -12.76 11.43 22.15
CA SER A 216 -12.87 11.97 23.50
C SER A 216 -13.90 13.11 23.58
N ASP A 217 -14.01 13.89 22.50
CA ASP A 217 -15.05 14.89 22.31
C ASP A 217 -16.32 14.25 21.70
N SER A 218 -17.33 14.14 22.55
CA SER A 218 -18.66 13.63 22.22
C SER A 218 -19.56 14.65 21.50
N SER A 219 -19.06 15.85 21.17
CA SER A 219 -19.80 16.83 20.38
C SER A 219 -20.30 16.24 19.06
N PRO A 220 -21.60 16.39 18.72
CA PRO A 220 -22.15 15.92 17.44
C PRO A 220 -21.40 16.47 16.22
N LEU A 221 -20.90 17.71 16.29
CA LEU A 221 -20.13 18.32 15.21
C LEU A 221 -18.81 17.59 14.97
N ASN A 222 -18.10 17.26 16.04
CA ASN A 222 -16.84 16.55 15.97
C ASN A 222 -17.04 15.11 15.44
N GLN A 223 -18.08 14.44 15.94
CA GLN A 223 -18.43 13.10 15.47
C GLN A 223 -18.79 13.07 13.98
N SER A 224 -19.61 14.03 13.51
CA SER A 224 -19.94 14.15 12.09
C SER A 224 -18.71 14.43 11.23
N TYR A 225 -17.79 15.26 11.71
CA TYR A 225 -16.53 15.57 11.05
C TYR A 225 -15.64 14.33 10.85
N VAL A 226 -15.43 13.55 11.92
CA VAL A 226 -14.60 12.35 11.89
C VAL A 226 -15.28 11.23 11.10
N PHE A 227 -16.58 11.02 11.31
CA PHE A 227 -17.36 10.00 10.61
C PHE A 227 -17.30 10.17 9.08
N LEU A 228 -17.43 11.41 8.58
CA LEU A 228 -17.31 11.72 7.17
C LEU A 228 -15.97 11.26 6.60
N ARG A 229 -14.87 11.62 7.26
CA ARG A 229 -13.50 11.33 6.79
C ARG A 229 -13.16 9.86 6.89
N HIS A 230 -13.56 9.19 7.97
CA HIS A 230 -13.46 7.73 8.09
C HIS A 230 -14.26 7.01 7.01
N SER A 231 -15.41 7.54 6.62
CA SER A 231 -16.22 6.93 5.54
C SER A 231 -15.49 7.02 4.20
N VAL A 232 -14.89 8.16 3.91
CA VAL A 232 -14.15 8.38 2.66
C VAL A 232 -12.89 7.53 2.58
N ILE A 233 -12.08 7.45 3.65
CA ILE A 233 -10.84 6.67 3.62
C ILE A 233 -11.12 5.17 3.47
N VAL A 234 -12.15 4.64 4.14
CA VAL A 234 -12.54 3.23 4.00
C VAL A 234 -13.10 2.96 2.60
N ALA A 235 -13.95 3.83 2.07
CA ALA A 235 -14.45 3.70 0.70
C ALA A 235 -13.30 3.69 -0.32
N LEU A 236 -12.35 4.63 -0.18
CA LEU A 236 -11.16 4.73 -1.02
C LEU A 236 -10.27 3.49 -0.92
N ALA A 237 -10.00 2.98 0.29
CA ALA A 237 -9.19 1.77 0.48
C ALA A 237 -9.81 0.55 -0.21
N ARG A 238 -11.12 0.33 -0.05
CA ARG A 238 -11.83 -0.78 -0.69
C ARG A 238 -11.91 -0.65 -2.21
N MET A 239 -12.20 0.55 -2.71
CA MET A 239 -12.18 0.84 -4.15
C MET A 239 -10.79 0.63 -4.75
N LEU A 240 -9.73 0.99 -4.03
CA LEU A 240 -8.35 0.77 -4.45
C LEU A 240 -8.03 -0.74 -4.52
N ILE A 241 -8.40 -1.54 -3.51
CA ILE A 241 -8.22 -3.01 -3.54
C ILE A 241 -9.00 -3.62 -4.72
N ALA A 242 -10.23 -3.18 -4.96
CA ALA A 242 -11.04 -3.65 -6.09
C ALA A 242 -10.37 -3.34 -7.43
N TYR A 243 -9.86 -2.11 -7.60
CA TYR A 243 -9.12 -1.70 -8.79
C TYR A 243 -7.80 -2.48 -8.96
N LEU A 244 -7.06 -2.70 -7.87
CA LEU A 244 -5.83 -3.48 -7.89
C LEU A 244 -6.07 -4.96 -8.19
N SER A 245 -7.25 -5.48 -7.86
CA SER A 245 -7.69 -6.83 -8.19
C SER A 245 -8.10 -6.97 -9.64
N ASN A 246 -8.80 -5.96 -10.18
CA ASN A 246 -9.20 -5.93 -11.58
C ASN A 246 -9.13 -4.50 -12.14
N ALA A 247 -8.02 -4.17 -12.80
CA ALA A 247 -7.82 -2.84 -13.38
C ALA A 247 -8.81 -2.51 -14.52
N ALA A 248 -9.47 -3.53 -15.09
CA ALA A 248 -10.51 -3.36 -16.11
C ALA A 248 -11.92 -3.16 -15.52
N ALA A 249 -12.13 -3.41 -14.23
CA ALA A 249 -13.44 -3.28 -13.56
C ALA A 249 -13.98 -1.86 -13.69
N ARG A 250 -15.22 -1.65 -14.13
CA ARG A 250 -15.78 -0.29 -14.27
C ARG A 250 -15.85 0.44 -12.93
N SER A 251 -15.90 1.76 -12.96
CA SER A 251 -15.98 2.55 -11.72
C SER A 251 -17.23 2.21 -10.88
N SER A 252 -18.34 1.82 -11.51
CA SER A 252 -19.52 1.27 -10.81
C SER A 252 -19.23 -0.03 -10.03
N GLU A 253 -18.36 -0.90 -10.55
CA GLU A 253 -17.93 -2.13 -9.88
C GLU A 253 -16.96 -1.82 -8.72
N LEU A 254 -16.21 -0.72 -8.80
CA LEU A 254 -15.43 -0.23 -7.65
C LEU A 254 -16.36 0.28 -6.54
N VAL A 255 -17.38 1.06 -6.91
CA VAL A 255 -18.37 1.60 -5.96
C VAL A 255 -19.13 0.50 -5.24
N SER A 256 -19.45 -0.62 -5.88
CA SER A 256 -20.15 -1.72 -5.20
C SER A 256 -19.38 -2.31 -4.02
N ASN A 257 -18.05 -2.18 -3.98
CA ASN A 257 -17.22 -2.62 -2.85
C ASN A 257 -17.31 -1.69 -1.62
N THR A 258 -18.12 -0.62 -1.70
CA THR A 258 -18.31 0.36 -0.62
C THR A 258 -19.65 0.22 0.10
N LEU A 259 -20.55 -0.64 -0.39
CA LEU A 259 -21.92 -0.79 0.10
C LEU A 259 -21.96 -1.31 1.55
N ASP A 260 -21.08 -2.25 1.88
CA ASP A 260 -21.07 -2.93 3.18
C ASP A 260 -20.34 -2.12 4.26
N GLY A 261 -20.87 -2.08 5.47
CA GLY A 261 -20.29 -1.32 6.58
C GLY A 261 -20.82 0.11 6.69
N PHE A 262 -20.15 0.93 7.50
CA PHE A 262 -20.67 2.25 7.86
C PHE A 262 -20.59 3.25 6.70
N GLN A 263 -19.54 3.21 5.88
CA GLN A 263 -19.36 4.11 4.74
C GLN A 263 -20.41 3.96 3.62
N GLY A 264 -21.18 2.88 3.63
CA GLY A 264 -22.28 2.65 2.68
C GLY A 264 -23.37 3.72 2.68
N TRP A 265 -23.42 4.60 3.70
CA TRP A 265 -24.32 5.77 3.67
C TRP A 265 -24.08 6.66 2.43
N ILE A 266 -22.86 6.70 1.89
CA ILE A 266 -22.52 7.53 0.73
C ILE A 266 -23.30 7.05 -0.51
N THR A 267 -23.53 5.76 -0.66
CA THR A 267 -24.19 5.18 -1.84
C THR A 267 -25.72 5.26 -1.82
N GLU A 268 -26.31 5.66 -0.70
CA GLU A 268 -27.77 5.77 -0.52
C GLU A 268 -28.38 6.91 -1.34
N ALA A 269 -27.56 7.86 -1.80
CA ALA A 269 -27.96 8.93 -2.68
C ALA A 269 -27.25 8.83 -4.04
N HIS A 270 -27.97 9.17 -5.11
CA HIS A 270 -27.42 9.19 -6.46
C HIS A 270 -26.20 10.12 -6.59
N SER A 271 -26.22 11.27 -5.92
CA SER A 271 -25.10 12.21 -5.87
C SER A 271 -23.87 11.61 -5.18
N GLY A 272 -24.04 10.79 -4.15
CA GLY A 272 -22.92 10.11 -3.50
C GLY A 272 -22.31 9.01 -4.37
N VAL A 273 -23.12 8.27 -5.12
CA VAL A 273 -22.62 7.34 -6.16
C VAL A 273 -21.79 8.07 -7.22
N GLN A 274 -22.22 9.26 -7.64
CA GLN A 274 -21.45 10.10 -8.59
C GLN A 274 -20.09 10.54 -7.99
N LEU A 275 -20.08 10.94 -6.71
CA LEU A 275 -18.85 11.33 -6.01
C LEU A 275 -17.86 10.16 -5.89
N LEU A 276 -18.33 8.97 -5.48
CA LEU A 276 -17.45 7.78 -5.44
C LEU A 276 -17.01 7.35 -6.85
N THR A 277 -17.85 7.52 -7.87
CA THR A 277 -17.44 7.28 -9.26
C THR A 277 -16.28 8.20 -9.65
N ALA A 278 -16.30 9.47 -9.26
CA ALA A 278 -15.20 10.41 -9.50
C ALA A 278 -13.92 10.00 -8.76
N ILE A 279 -14.02 9.48 -7.52
CA ILE A 279 -12.88 8.85 -6.81
C ILE A 279 -12.33 7.70 -7.64
N GLY A 280 -13.19 6.82 -8.16
CA GLY A 280 -12.81 5.69 -9.01
C GLY A 280 -12.03 6.13 -10.25
N GLU A 281 -12.49 7.18 -10.94
CA GLU A 281 -11.77 7.76 -12.08
C GLU A 281 -10.41 8.35 -11.68
N ASN A 282 -10.30 8.97 -10.50
CA ASN A 282 -9.01 9.47 -10.01
C ASN A 282 -8.06 8.34 -9.62
N ILE A 283 -8.53 7.27 -8.96
CA ILE A 283 -7.72 6.06 -8.67
C ILE A 283 -7.12 5.52 -9.97
N ARG A 284 -7.90 5.48 -11.05
CA ARG A 284 -7.45 4.96 -12.35
C ARG A 284 -6.36 5.79 -13.02
N LYS A 285 -6.11 7.04 -12.61
CA LYS A 285 -5.07 7.88 -13.23
C LYS A 285 -3.66 7.45 -12.84
N TYR A 286 -3.52 6.70 -11.75
CA TYR A 286 -2.22 6.42 -11.14
C TYR A 286 -1.82 4.94 -11.18
N ASP A 287 -0.51 4.73 -11.19
CA ASP A 287 0.16 3.46 -10.89
C ASP A 287 0.48 3.39 -9.40
N TRP A 288 -0.45 2.79 -8.65
CA TRP A 288 -0.33 2.62 -7.20
C TRP A 288 0.74 1.62 -6.78
N ARG A 289 1.06 0.64 -7.62
CA ARG A 289 2.08 -0.39 -7.36
C ARG A 289 3.50 0.15 -7.53
N GLY A 290 3.65 1.18 -8.36
CA GLY A 290 4.89 1.91 -8.55
C GLY A 290 5.29 2.81 -7.37
N SER A 291 4.40 3.07 -6.40
CA SER A 291 4.78 3.81 -5.19
C SER A 291 5.65 2.92 -4.30
N ALA A 292 6.80 3.41 -3.83
CA ALA A 292 7.66 2.70 -2.86
C ALA A 292 7.41 3.11 -1.39
N ARG A 293 6.24 3.69 -1.11
CA ARG A 293 5.86 4.19 0.21
C ARG A 293 4.39 3.95 0.49
N ASP A 294 4.03 4.02 1.75
CA ASP A 294 2.64 4.00 2.23
C ASP A 294 1.89 5.29 1.84
N VAL A 295 1.21 5.25 0.69
CA VAL A 295 0.45 6.39 0.16
C VAL A 295 -0.80 6.70 0.99
N LEU A 296 -1.42 5.69 1.61
CA LEU A 296 -2.67 5.88 2.34
C LEU A 296 -2.47 6.60 3.68
N LYS A 297 -1.30 6.44 4.30
CA LYS A 297 -0.86 7.31 5.39
C LYS A 297 -0.94 8.80 5.01
N ASP A 298 -0.47 9.18 3.82
CA ASP A 298 -0.49 10.57 3.40
C ASP A 298 -1.90 11.08 3.11
N VAL A 299 -2.75 10.24 2.52
CA VAL A 299 -4.18 10.55 2.34
C VAL A 299 -4.84 10.77 3.71
N TYR A 300 -4.59 9.88 4.66
CA TYR A 300 -5.14 9.98 6.01
C TYR A 300 -4.64 11.23 6.75
N HIS A 301 -3.35 11.54 6.67
CA HIS A 301 -2.76 12.76 7.23
C HIS A 301 -3.35 14.05 6.65
N GLY A 302 -3.69 14.05 5.35
CA GLY A 302 -4.34 15.18 4.70
C GLY A 302 -5.80 15.34 5.12
N LEU A 303 -6.47 14.25 5.49
CA LEU A 303 -7.89 14.27 5.85
C LEU A 303 -8.16 14.50 7.34
N ILE A 304 -7.36 13.90 8.22
CA ILE A 304 -7.58 13.93 9.66
C ILE A 304 -6.64 14.93 10.33
N ASP A 305 -7.23 15.89 11.05
CA ASP A 305 -6.47 16.88 11.79
C ASP A 305 -5.55 16.22 12.82
N PRO A 306 -4.35 16.82 13.09
CA PRO A 306 -3.40 16.26 14.04
C PRO A 306 -3.97 15.98 15.43
N VAL A 307 -4.92 16.79 15.90
CA VAL A 307 -5.55 16.64 17.22
C VAL A 307 -6.30 15.30 17.32
N HIS A 308 -7.10 14.96 16.30
CA HIS A 308 -7.83 13.69 16.29
C HIS A 308 -6.89 12.49 16.19
N ARG A 309 -5.82 12.59 15.39
CA ARG A 309 -4.81 11.52 15.30
C ARG A 309 -4.14 11.26 16.65
N GLN A 310 -3.82 12.32 17.38
CA GLN A 310 -3.26 12.20 18.73
C GLN A 310 -4.25 11.57 19.71
N GLU A 311 -5.54 11.93 19.65
CA GLU A 311 -6.59 11.30 20.44
C GLU A 311 -6.71 9.80 20.16
N PHE A 312 -6.53 9.39 18.90
CA PHE A 312 -6.57 7.99 18.49
C PHE A 312 -5.23 7.25 18.69
N GLY A 313 -4.19 7.92 19.19
CA GLY A 313 -2.86 7.33 19.38
C GLY A 313 -2.12 7.03 18.08
N GLU A 314 -2.49 7.69 16.98
CA GLU A 314 -2.00 7.40 15.63
C GLU A 314 -0.69 8.15 15.33
N TYR A 315 0.43 7.46 15.55
CA TYR A 315 1.76 7.92 15.17
C TYR A 315 2.33 7.03 14.08
N TYR A 316 2.47 7.57 12.88
CA TYR A 316 2.92 6.79 11.74
C TYR A 316 4.45 6.73 11.62
N THR A 317 4.96 5.54 11.34
CA THR A 317 6.40 5.31 11.14
C THR A 317 6.84 5.87 9.77
N PRO A 318 7.94 6.65 9.70
CA PRO A 318 8.52 7.06 8.42
C PRO A 318 8.98 5.85 7.58
N ASP A 319 8.74 5.90 6.26
CA ASP A 319 9.04 4.77 5.36
C ASP A 319 10.51 4.34 5.37
N HIS A 320 11.44 5.30 5.46
CA HIS A 320 12.86 4.97 5.53
C HIS A 320 13.18 4.14 6.78
N LEU A 321 12.63 4.51 7.95
CA LEU A 321 12.87 3.81 9.20
C LEU A 321 12.24 2.41 9.19
N ALA A 322 10.99 2.30 8.74
CA ALA A 322 10.31 1.01 8.62
C ALA A 322 11.08 0.06 7.69
N ARG A 323 11.52 0.56 6.53
CA ARG A 323 12.33 -0.20 5.57
C ARG A 323 13.65 -0.69 6.17
N GLU A 324 14.37 0.17 6.90
CA GLU A 324 15.63 -0.21 7.54
C GLU A 324 15.40 -1.30 8.59
N ILE A 325 14.42 -1.12 9.48
CA ILE A 325 14.06 -2.13 10.48
C ILE A 325 13.71 -3.46 9.82
N VAL A 326 12.85 -3.46 8.79
CA VAL A 326 12.49 -4.67 8.05
C VAL A 326 13.72 -5.33 7.43
N ARG A 327 14.64 -4.56 6.84
CA ARG A 327 15.86 -5.10 6.23
C ARG A 327 16.75 -5.80 7.26
N TYR A 328 16.86 -5.25 8.47
CA TYR A 328 17.64 -5.84 9.55
C TYR A 328 16.94 -7.05 10.20
N THR A 329 15.62 -7.02 10.30
CA THR A 329 14.83 -8.11 10.91
C THR A 329 14.66 -9.30 9.97
N LEU A 330 14.44 -9.05 8.68
CA LEU A 330 14.22 -10.06 7.65
C LEU A 330 15.48 -10.18 6.77
N ASP A 331 16.48 -10.87 7.32
CA ASP A 331 17.71 -11.15 6.60
C ASP A 331 17.49 -12.07 5.39
N ASP A 332 18.55 -12.23 4.60
CA ASP A 332 18.50 -12.98 3.35
C ASP A 332 18.21 -14.48 3.56
N ASP A 333 18.76 -15.07 4.62
CA ASP A 333 18.64 -16.49 4.93
C ASP A 333 17.22 -16.82 5.41
N TRP A 334 16.66 -15.98 6.30
CA TRP A 334 15.27 -16.07 6.72
C TRP A 334 14.33 -15.93 5.53
N CYS A 335 14.57 -14.95 4.65
CA CYS A 335 13.72 -14.75 3.47
C CYS A 335 13.72 -16.00 2.58
N ASP A 336 14.90 -16.57 2.31
CA ASP A 336 15.03 -17.75 1.46
C ASP A 336 14.33 -18.98 2.04
N ASP A 337 14.48 -19.26 3.35
CA ASP A 337 13.76 -20.34 4.04
C ASP A 337 12.24 -20.13 4.01
N ALA A 338 11.79 -18.92 4.38
CA ALA A 338 10.37 -18.58 4.47
C ALA A 338 9.67 -18.68 3.11
N ILE A 339 10.31 -18.22 2.03
CA ILE A 339 9.78 -18.31 0.66
C ILE A 339 9.55 -19.76 0.25
N VAL A 340 10.53 -20.63 0.48
CA VAL A 340 10.45 -22.05 0.11
C VAL A 340 9.35 -22.75 0.92
N ARG A 341 9.33 -22.58 2.24
CA ARG A 341 8.33 -23.20 3.11
C ARG A 341 6.92 -22.72 2.81
N ALA A 342 6.73 -21.41 2.60
CA ALA A 342 5.44 -20.87 2.19
C ALA A 342 4.99 -21.41 0.83
N HIS A 343 5.90 -21.54 -0.15
CA HIS A 343 5.59 -22.16 -1.44
C HIS A 343 5.12 -23.62 -1.31
N GLN A 344 5.76 -24.39 -0.44
CA GLN A 344 5.36 -25.77 -0.18
C GLN A 344 3.96 -25.86 0.47
N VAL A 345 3.68 -24.99 1.46
CA VAL A 345 2.36 -24.92 2.12
C VAL A 345 1.26 -24.58 1.13
N ILE A 346 1.43 -23.54 0.29
CA ILE A 346 0.42 -23.16 -0.71
C ILE A 346 0.28 -24.21 -1.83
N SER A 347 1.24 -25.12 -1.97
CA SER A 347 1.19 -26.23 -2.93
C SER A 347 0.57 -27.50 -2.32
N GLY A 348 0.07 -27.45 -1.08
CA GLY A 348 -0.62 -28.57 -0.42
C GLY A 348 0.31 -29.63 0.17
N GLN A 349 1.57 -29.29 0.48
CA GLN A 349 2.49 -30.24 1.11
C GLN A 349 2.25 -30.30 2.63
N ASN A 350 1.59 -31.38 3.08
CA ASN A 350 1.14 -31.54 4.48
C ASN A 350 2.28 -31.78 5.50
N SER A 351 3.51 -32.05 5.06
CA SER A 351 4.65 -32.34 5.94
C SER A 351 5.45 -31.11 6.37
N VAL A 352 5.03 -29.91 5.95
CA VAL A 352 5.80 -28.69 6.18
C VAL A 352 5.37 -28.05 7.49
N SER A 353 6.32 -27.87 8.41
CA SER A 353 6.06 -27.11 9.63
C SER A 353 5.68 -25.67 9.30
N THR A 354 4.56 -25.21 9.82
CA THR A 354 4.12 -23.81 9.79
C THR A 354 4.55 -23.03 11.04
N GLU A 355 5.26 -23.68 11.95
CA GLU A 355 5.80 -23.03 13.15
C GLU A 355 6.83 -21.95 12.76
N ASN A 356 6.69 -20.76 13.35
CA ASN A 356 7.53 -19.60 13.04
C ASN A 356 7.58 -19.25 11.54
N LEU A 357 6.52 -19.56 10.78
CA LEU A 357 6.41 -19.22 9.37
C LEU A 357 5.66 -17.90 9.20
N GLY A 358 6.40 -16.84 8.86
CA GLY A 358 5.86 -15.52 8.55
C GLY A 358 6.23 -14.45 9.57
N VAL A 359 5.71 -13.25 9.32
CA VAL A 359 5.89 -12.05 10.13
C VAL A 359 4.54 -11.55 10.61
N LEU A 360 4.53 -10.99 11.82
CA LEU A 360 3.36 -10.37 12.43
C LEU A 360 3.72 -8.94 12.86
N ASP A 361 2.92 -7.97 12.44
CA ASP A 361 2.87 -6.64 13.04
C ASP A 361 1.60 -6.55 13.91
N PRO A 362 1.71 -6.55 15.25
CA PRO A 362 0.56 -6.61 16.16
C PRO A 362 -0.15 -5.25 16.37
N SER A 363 0.35 -4.18 15.76
CA SER A 363 -0.25 -2.83 15.81
C SER A 363 0.06 -2.10 14.50
N CYS A 364 -0.43 -2.67 13.40
CA CYS A 364 0.13 -2.39 12.08
C CYS A 364 -0.19 -1.00 11.51
N GLY A 365 -1.11 -0.25 12.12
CA GLY A 365 -1.55 1.05 11.63
C GLY A 365 -2.02 0.96 10.18
N SER A 366 -1.56 1.88 9.32
CA SER A 366 -1.79 1.86 7.87
C SER A 366 -1.00 0.79 7.11
N GLY A 367 -0.24 -0.07 7.80
CA GLY A 367 0.47 -1.20 7.22
C GLY A 367 1.87 -0.87 6.66
N THR A 368 2.52 0.19 7.12
CA THR A 368 3.85 0.60 6.61
C THR A 368 4.90 -0.51 6.74
N PHE A 369 5.00 -1.19 7.89
CA PHE A 369 5.93 -2.33 8.05
C PHE A 369 5.56 -3.51 7.16
N LEU A 370 4.27 -3.84 7.07
CA LEU A 370 3.75 -4.92 6.21
C LEU A 370 4.10 -4.67 4.73
N TYR A 371 3.96 -3.42 4.27
CA TYR A 371 4.34 -2.99 2.93
C TYR A 371 5.83 -3.24 2.65
N HIS A 372 6.71 -2.78 3.54
CA HIS A 372 8.15 -2.94 3.35
C HIS A 372 8.59 -4.40 3.47
N ALA A 373 7.97 -5.18 4.36
CA ALA A 373 8.20 -6.63 4.46
C ALA A 373 7.81 -7.36 3.16
N ALA A 374 6.66 -7.01 2.57
CA ALA A 374 6.23 -7.57 1.29
C ALA A 374 7.24 -7.28 0.18
N ARG A 375 7.68 -6.02 0.07
CA ARG A 375 8.63 -5.58 -0.96
C ARG A 375 9.99 -6.24 -0.79
N ARG A 376 10.44 -6.44 0.46
CA ARG A 376 11.69 -7.14 0.78
C ARG A 376 11.66 -8.60 0.32
N ILE A 377 10.59 -9.33 0.66
CA ILE A 377 10.41 -10.73 0.24
C ILE A 377 10.29 -10.84 -1.29
N LEU A 378 9.54 -9.93 -1.93
CA LEU A 378 9.40 -9.89 -3.39
C LEU A 378 10.73 -9.60 -4.11
N GLY A 379 11.54 -8.71 -3.54
CA GLY A 379 12.91 -8.47 -4.00
C GLY A 379 13.73 -9.75 -3.98
N ARG A 380 13.69 -10.50 -2.87
CA ARG A 380 14.42 -11.77 -2.74
C ARG A 380 13.93 -12.85 -3.71
N ILE A 381 12.62 -12.94 -3.95
CA ILE A 381 12.08 -13.86 -4.97
C ILE A 381 12.65 -13.53 -6.36
N SER A 382 12.80 -12.25 -6.67
CA SER A 382 13.21 -11.82 -8.00
C SER A 382 14.69 -11.96 -8.25
N THR A 383 15.52 -12.01 -7.21
CA THR A 383 16.96 -12.25 -7.33
C THR A 383 17.31 -13.73 -7.24
N ASN A 384 16.69 -14.47 -6.31
CA ASN A 384 17.15 -15.81 -5.91
C ASN A 384 16.14 -16.93 -6.21
N HIS A 385 14.85 -16.61 -6.40
CA HIS A 385 13.77 -17.60 -6.59
C HIS A 385 12.93 -17.31 -7.83
N LEU A 386 13.58 -17.03 -8.97
CA LEU A 386 12.94 -16.63 -10.23
C LEU A 386 11.83 -17.60 -10.69
N THR A 387 11.98 -18.90 -10.41
CA THR A 387 10.97 -19.93 -10.72
C THR A 387 9.66 -19.77 -9.93
N LEU A 388 9.70 -19.05 -8.81
CA LEU A 388 8.54 -18.76 -7.95
C LEU A 388 7.92 -17.39 -8.22
N LYS A 389 8.47 -16.60 -9.15
CA LYS A 389 8.00 -15.23 -9.46
C LYS A 389 6.49 -15.15 -9.73
N SER A 390 5.93 -16.10 -10.47
CA SER A 390 4.49 -16.15 -10.78
C SER A 390 3.60 -16.48 -9.57
N LYS A 391 4.16 -17.12 -8.53
CA LYS A 391 3.47 -17.47 -7.28
C LYS A 391 3.74 -16.47 -6.16
N SER A 392 4.60 -15.49 -6.40
CA SER A 392 5.06 -14.52 -5.41
C SER A 392 3.94 -13.79 -4.65
N PRO A 393 2.78 -13.43 -5.25
CA PRO A 393 1.71 -12.78 -4.50
C PRO A 393 1.09 -13.69 -3.43
N LEU A 394 0.93 -14.98 -3.73
CA LEU A 394 0.38 -15.98 -2.81
C LEU A 394 1.38 -16.33 -1.70
N ILE A 395 2.66 -16.42 -2.05
CA ILE A 395 3.74 -16.67 -1.08
C ILE A 395 3.80 -15.52 -0.08
N VAL A 396 3.83 -14.28 -0.57
CA VAL A 396 3.98 -13.09 0.28
C VAL A 396 2.73 -12.87 1.13
N SER A 397 1.53 -13.03 0.56
CA SER A 397 0.31 -12.92 1.35
C SER A 397 0.22 -13.98 2.45
N ARG A 398 0.82 -15.17 2.26
CA ARG A 398 0.94 -16.22 3.27
C ARG A 398 1.88 -15.87 4.41
N LEU A 399 2.94 -15.13 4.13
CA LEU A 399 3.97 -14.81 5.11
C LEU A 399 3.64 -13.57 5.95
N ILE A 400 2.77 -12.68 5.48
CA ILE A 400 2.57 -11.37 6.11
C ILE A 400 1.25 -11.31 6.84
N HIS A 401 1.32 -11.02 8.14
CA HIS A 401 0.19 -10.91 9.04
C HIS A 401 0.22 -9.55 9.75
N GLY A 402 -0.96 -8.93 9.88
CA GLY A 402 -1.13 -7.68 10.58
C GLY A 402 -2.33 -7.74 11.51
N VAL A 403 -2.23 -7.08 12.65
CA VAL A 403 -3.34 -6.84 13.55
C VAL A 403 -3.35 -5.36 13.91
N ASP A 404 -4.54 -4.78 13.98
CA ASP A 404 -4.70 -3.47 14.58
C ASP A 404 -6.03 -3.38 15.33
N VAL A 405 -6.05 -2.59 16.40
CA VAL A 405 -7.28 -2.26 17.12
C VAL A 405 -8.15 -1.30 16.34
N ASN A 406 -7.57 -0.45 15.50
CA ASN A 406 -8.29 0.54 14.72
C ASN A 406 -8.85 -0.07 13.41
N PRO A 407 -10.18 -0.14 13.25
CA PRO A 407 -10.83 -0.72 12.07
C PRO A 407 -10.54 0.07 10.79
N ILE A 408 -10.29 1.37 10.91
CA ILE A 408 -9.91 2.23 9.78
C ILE A 408 -8.49 1.92 9.33
N ALA A 409 -7.59 1.72 10.30
CA ALA A 409 -6.21 1.33 10.05
C ALA A 409 -6.13 -0.04 9.36
N VAL A 410 -6.94 -1.02 9.78
CA VAL A 410 -7.04 -2.34 9.13
C VAL A 410 -7.40 -2.23 7.64
N GLU A 411 -8.40 -1.41 7.29
CA GLU A 411 -8.80 -1.21 5.89
C GLU A 411 -7.67 -0.54 5.08
N MET A 412 -6.98 0.45 5.66
CA MET A 412 -5.81 1.07 5.03
C MET A 412 -4.66 0.07 4.87
N ALA A 413 -4.31 -0.71 5.89
CA ALA A 413 -3.25 -1.71 5.85
C ALA A 413 -3.50 -2.78 4.79
N LYS A 414 -4.76 -3.22 4.59
CA LYS A 414 -5.12 -4.11 3.49
C LYS A 414 -4.84 -3.47 2.13
N ALA A 415 -5.27 -2.23 1.92
CA ALA A 415 -5.05 -1.54 0.66
C ALA A 415 -3.55 -1.23 0.41
N THR A 416 -2.82 -0.86 1.46
CA THR A 416 -1.37 -0.67 1.43
C THR A 416 -0.63 -1.97 1.10
N LEU A 417 -0.99 -3.09 1.73
CA LEU A 417 -0.41 -4.39 1.39
C LEU A 417 -0.79 -4.83 -0.04
N ALA A 418 -2.01 -4.56 -0.51
CA ALA A 418 -2.42 -4.82 -1.88
C ALA A 418 -1.56 -4.06 -2.91
N MET A 419 -1.17 -2.81 -2.62
CA MET A 419 -0.25 -2.03 -3.45
C MET A 419 1.16 -2.65 -3.50
N ALA A 420 1.61 -3.31 -2.43
CA ALA A 420 2.92 -3.95 -2.39
C ALA A 420 3.00 -5.22 -3.25
N LEU A 421 1.85 -5.83 -3.56
CA LEU A 421 1.75 -7.11 -4.26
C LEU A 421 1.62 -6.95 -5.79
N PRO A 422 2.24 -7.84 -6.58
CA PRO A 422 2.02 -7.93 -8.03
C PRO A 422 0.56 -8.10 -8.40
N ALA A 423 0.19 -7.67 -9.60
CA ALA A 423 -1.08 -8.05 -10.19
C ALA A 423 -1.14 -9.57 -10.42
N THR A 424 -2.29 -10.19 -10.16
CA THR A 424 -2.50 -11.62 -10.39
C THR A 424 -3.76 -11.83 -11.22
N LEU A 425 -3.84 -12.93 -11.97
CA LEU A 425 -5.04 -13.28 -12.76
C LEU A 425 -6.28 -13.50 -11.87
N GLY A 426 -6.09 -13.90 -10.61
CA GLY A 426 -7.16 -14.08 -9.63
C GLY A 426 -7.45 -12.85 -8.77
N GLY A 427 -6.85 -11.70 -9.10
CA GLY A 427 -6.96 -10.47 -8.32
C GLY A 427 -6.00 -10.41 -7.12
N VAL A 428 -6.28 -9.53 -6.16
CA VAL A 428 -5.47 -9.44 -4.93
C VAL A 428 -5.73 -10.70 -4.09
N PRO A 429 -4.70 -11.44 -3.67
CA PRO A 429 -4.91 -12.62 -2.83
C PRO A 429 -5.45 -12.24 -1.45
N LYS A 430 -5.99 -13.21 -0.71
CA LYS A 430 -6.46 -13.00 0.66
C LYS A 430 -5.35 -12.39 1.52
N LEU A 431 -5.64 -11.23 2.11
CA LEU A 431 -4.73 -10.45 2.96
C LEU A 431 -5.02 -10.75 4.43
N ARG A 432 -3.99 -11.11 5.19
CA ARG A 432 -4.11 -11.51 6.60
C ARG A 432 -3.90 -10.31 7.52
N VAL A 433 -4.74 -9.29 7.35
CA VAL A 433 -4.80 -8.13 8.26
C VAL A 433 -6.14 -8.13 8.97
N ALA A 434 -6.11 -8.20 10.30
CA ALA A 434 -7.30 -8.40 11.13
C ALA A 434 -7.52 -7.25 12.13
N LEU A 435 -8.80 -7.00 12.42
CA LEU A 435 -9.21 -6.16 13.54
C LEU A 435 -9.15 -6.99 14.82
N ALA A 436 -8.23 -6.69 15.72
CA ALA A 436 -8.16 -7.32 17.03
C ALA A 436 -7.33 -6.48 18.01
N ASP A 437 -7.57 -6.71 19.30
CA ASP A 437 -6.69 -6.23 20.35
C ASP A 437 -5.56 -7.24 20.58
N ALA A 438 -4.34 -6.88 20.18
CA ALA A 438 -3.17 -7.74 20.32
C ALA A 438 -2.78 -8.00 21.79
N MET A 439 -3.28 -7.21 22.74
CA MET A 439 -3.11 -7.45 24.18
C MET A 439 -4.20 -8.38 24.74
N GLN A 440 -5.25 -8.68 23.98
CA GLN A 440 -6.35 -9.51 24.44
C GLN A 440 -5.94 -10.99 24.49
N THR A 441 -5.56 -11.44 25.68
CA THR A 441 -5.27 -12.84 25.96
C THR A 441 -6.57 -13.60 26.29
N ASN A 442 -7.49 -13.74 25.35
CA ASN A 442 -8.73 -14.52 25.55
C ASN A 442 -8.51 -16.03 25.38
N VAL A 443 -7.50 -16.57 26.07
CA VAL A 443 -7.42 -18.02 26.33
C VAL A 443 -8.25 -18.25 27.59
N GLY A 444 -9.31 -19.04 27.48
CA GLY A 444 -10.16 -19.39 28.63
C GLY A 444 -9.34 -20.01 29.78
N PRO A 445 -9.89 -20.04 31.01
CA PRO A 445 -9.21 -20.64 32.15
C PRO A 445 -8.75 -22.08 31.82
N VAL A 446 -7.55 -22.40 32.31
CA VAL A 446 -6.71 -23.60 32.05
C VAL A 446 -7.42 -24.95 32.23
N PHE A 447 -8.67 -24.98 32.68
CA PHE A 447 -9.37 -26.21 33.07
C PHE A 447 -10.70 -26.52 32.36
N GLU A 448 -11.25 -25.68 31.47
CA GLU A 448 -12.61 -25.98 30.95
C GLU A 448 -12.88 -25.96 29.44
N LYS A 449 -12.02 -25.45 28.56
CA LYS A 449 -12.03 -25.70 27.09
C LYS A 449 -10.95 -24.86 26.41
N LEU A 450 -10.08 -25.47 25.61
CA LEU A 450 -9.14 -24.74 24.75
C LEU A 450 -9.92 -24.12 23.59
N GLY A 451 -9.82 -22.81 23.44
CA GLY A 451 -10.46 -22.05 22.37
C GLY A 451 -10.58 -20.57 22.72
N LEU A 452 -11.28 -19.82 21.87
CA LEU A 452 -11.41 -18.37 21.95
C LEU A 452 -12.80 -17.99 22.48
N TYR A 453 -12.86 -17.10 23.48
CA TYR A 453 -14.11 -16.42 23.83
C TYR A 453 -14.21 -15.10 23.07
N ILE A 454 -15.32 -14.92 22.35
CA ILE A 454 -15.64 -13.69 21.63
C ILE A 454 -16.84 -13.04 22.30
N THR A 455 -16.72 -11.74 22.60
CA THR A 455 -17.81 -10.92 23.12
C THR A 455 -18.29 -9.97 22.03
N THR A 456 -19.60 -9.94 21.82
CA THR A 456 -20.27 -9.12 20.80
C THR A 456 -20.40 -7.68 21.27
N PRO A 457 -20.66 -6.71 20.36
CA PRO A 457 -20.94 -5.32 20.75
C PRO A 457 -22.18 -5.14 21.64
N ALA A 458 -23.06 -6.15 21.75
CA ALA A 458 -24.21 -6.15 22.66
C ALA A 458 -23.95 -6.97 23.93
N GLU A 459 -22.68 -7.20 24.26
CA GLU A 459 -22.18 -7.91 25.44
C GLU A 459 -22.60 -9.39 25.54
N SER A 460 -23.13 -9.98 24.46
CA SER A 460 -23.29 -11.43 24.37
C SER A 460 -21.90 -12.07 24.21
N SER A 461 -21.70 -13.30 24.65
CA SER A 461 -20.43 -14.01 24.42
C SER A 461 -20.66 -15.41 23.89
N PHE A 462 -19.78 -15.85 22.99
CA PHE A 462 -19.76 -17.20 22.46
C PHE A 462 -18.33 -17.73 22.43
N PHE A 463 -18.22 -19.06 22.30
CA PHE A 463 -16.96 -19.78 22.36
C PHE A 463 -16.66 -20.40 21.00
N VAL A 464 -15.46 -20.15 20.48
CA VAL A 464 -14.93 -20.76 19.26
C VAL A 464 -13.93 -21.85 19.69
N PRO A 465 -14.23 -23.14 19.44
CA PRO A 465 -13.32 -24.24 19.76
C PRO A 465 -11.93 -24.08 19.15
N ASP A 466 -10.88 -24.44 19.89
CA ASP A 466 -9.49 -24.38 19.40
C ASP A 466 -9.29 -25.22 18.13
N GLU A 467 -10.03 -26.31 17.96
CA GLU A 467 -9.96 -27.10 16.72
C GLU A 467 -10.43 -26.32 15.48
N ILE A 468 -11.28 -25.31 15.64
CA ILE A 468 -11.64 -24.39 14.55
C ILE A 468 -10.58 -23.30 14.42
N VAL A 469 -10.15 -22.70 15.54
CA VAL A 469 -9.18 -21.58 15.56
C VAL A 469 -7.83 -21.98 14.95
N SER A 470 -7.33 -23.15 15.33
CA SER A 470 -6.04 -23.69 14.89
C SER A 470 -6.08 -24.33 13.49
N HIS A 471 -7.26 -24.49 12.90
CA HIS A 471 -7.40 -25.12 11.59
C HIS A 471 -6.85 -24.23 10.47
N PRO A 472 -6.14 -24.78 9.46
CA PRO A 472 -5.64 -23.99 8.32
C PRO A 472 -6.72 -23.22 7.54
N ASN A 473 -7.95 -23.73 7.56
CA ASN A 473 -9.14 -23.14 6.94
C ASN A 473 -10.12 -22.52 7.96
N SER A 474 -9.61 -22.04 9.11
CA SER A 474 -10.42 -21.50 10.21
C SER A 474 -11.46 -20.48 9.77
N ASP A 475 -11.08 -19.53 8.91
CA ASP A 475 -11.99 -18.48 8.41
C ASP A 475 -13.21 -19.09 7.69
N SER A 476 -13.01 -20.06 6.81
CA SER A 476 -14.10 -20.71 6.08
C SER A 476 -14.99 -21.55 7.00
N LEU A 477 -14.42 -22.15 8.04
CA LEU A 477 -15.18 -22.88 9.06
C LEU A 477 -16.04 -21.92 9.91
N ILE A 478 -15.52 -20.76 10.28
CA ILE A 478 -16.25 -19.73 11.01
C ILE A 478 -17.35 -19.12 10.13
N GLU A 479 -17.04 -18.78 8.87
CA GLU A 479 -18.01 -18.27 7.90
C GLU A 479 -19.19 -19.25 7.72
N ALA A 480 -18.90 -20.55 7.53
CA ALA A 480 -19.94 -21.58 7.43
C ALA A 480 -20.79 -21.71 8.71
N ALA A 481 -20.18 -21.55 9.89
CA ALA A 481 -20.93 -21.55 11.14
C ALA A 481 -21.86 -20.33 11.27
N VAL A 482 -21.37 -19.14 10.89
CA VAL A 482 -22.15 -17.89 10.92
C VAL A 482 -23.28 -17.95 9.91
N GLU A 483 -23.02 -18.37 8.67
CA GLU A 483 -24.04 -18.48 7.62
C GLU A 483 -25.15 -19.46 8.02
N ALA A 484 -24.78 -20.63 8.54
CA ALA A 484 -25.72 -21.61 9.05
C ALA A 484 -26.58 -21.05 10.20
N ALA A 485 -25.97 -20.29 11.11
CA ALA A 485 -26.68 -19.68 12.23
C ALA A 485 -27.66 -18.59 11.77
N VAL A 486 -27.29 -17.79 10.75
CA VAL A 486 -28.15 -16.77 10.11
C VAL A 486 -29.33 -17.42 9.39
N GLN A 487 -29.08 -18.49 8.62
CA GLN A 487 -30.10 -19.19 7.84
C GLN A 487 -30.97 -20.13 8.70
N HIS A 488 -30.56 -20.41 9.93
CA HIS A 488 -31.15 -21.42 10.81
C HIS A 488 -31.10 -22.84 10.20
N GLU A 489 -30.00 -23.15 9.53
CA GLU A 489 -29.74 -24.44 8.89
C GLU A 489 -28.48 -25.11 9.48
N LYS A 490 -28.18 -26.34 9.03
CA LYS A 490 -26.91 -26.99 9.38
C LYS A 490 -25.78 -26.46 8.51
N PRO A 491 -24.54 -26.32 9.04
CA PRO A 491 -23.38 -25.95 8.22
C PRO A 491 -23.20 -26.89 7.03
N SER A 492 -23.14 -26.32 5.83
CA SER A 492 -22.89 -27.05 4.58
C SER A 492 -21.39 -27.08 4.29
N LEU A 493 -20.71 -28.13 4.76
CA LEU A 493 -19.27 -28.34 4.60
C LEU A 493 -18.99 -29.76 4.10
N ASP A 494 -17.96 -29.92 3.27
CA ASP A 494 -17.59 -31.24 2.74
C ASP A 494 -16.98 -32.13 3.84
N ARG A 495 -17.72 -33.20 4.19
CA ARG A 495 -17.28 -34.19 5.17
C ARG A 495 -15.98 -34.88 4.78
N ALA A 496 -15.70 -35.05 3.49
CA ALA A 496 -14.45 -35.65 3.02
C ALA A 496 -13.25 -34.71 3.23
N GLU A 497 -13.49 -33.40 3.21
CA GLU A 497 -12.45 -32.37 3.38
C GLU A 497 -12.12 -32.12 4.85
N PHE A 498 -13.14 -31.98 5.71
CA PHE A 498 -12.96 -31.51 7.09
C PHE A 498 -13.06 -32.60 8.17
N GLY A 499 -13.70 -33.73 7.85
CA GLY A 499 -13.92 -34.82 8.79
C GLY A 499 -14.95 -34.52 9.89
N ASP A 500 -15.41 -35.58 10.56
CA ASP A 500 -16.55 -35.52 11.49
C ASP A 500 -16.33 -34.59 12.68
N ARG A 501 -15.12 -34.59 13.24
CA ARG A 501 -14.79 -33.81 14.44
C ARG A 501 -14.88 -32.31 14.19
N ILE A 502 -14.37 -31.82 13.05
CA ILE A 502 -14.45 -30.40 12.70
C ILE A 502 -15.90 -30.01 12.42
N LEU A 503 -16.63 -30.85 11.67
CA LEU A 503 -18.05 -30.60 11.39
C LEU A 503 -18.89 -30.47 12.67
N GLU A 504 -18.66 -31.34 13.66
CA GLU A 504 -19.33 -31.28 14.96
C GLU A 504 -19.02 -29.95 15.68
N ARG A 505 -17.74 -29.52 15.69
CA ARG A 505 -17.35 -28.23 16.28
C ARG A 505 -17.98 -27.02 15.57
N VAL A 506 -18.08 -27.06 14.24
CA VAL A 506 -18.73 -26.00 13.45
C VAL A 506 -20.23 -25.95 13.77
N GLU A 507 -20.88 -27.11 13.91
CA GLU A 507 -22.28 -27.21 14.30
C GLU A 507 -22.51 -26.70 15.74
N GLU A 508 -21.62 -27.04 16.69
CA GLU A 508 -21.63 -26.47 18.05
C GLU A 508 -21.51 -24.93 18.03
N LEU A 509 -20.59 -24.40 17.23
CA LEU A 509 -20.40 -22.95 17.07
C LEU A 509 -21.66 -22.29 16.48
N SER A 510 -22.21 -22.82 15.39
CA SER A 510 -23.45 -22.33 14.76
C SER A 510 -24.64 -22.32 15.73
N ASN A 511 -24.79 -23.39 16.51
CA ASN A 511 -25.85 -23.49 17.53
C ASN A 511 -25.68 -22.43 18.64
N SER A 512 -24.44 -22.13 19.03
CA SER A 512 -24.14 -21.08 20.02
C SER A 512 -24.41 -19.66 19.50
N LEU A 513 -24.20 -19.43 18.20
CA LEU A 513 -24.41 -18.15 17.52
C LEU A 513 -25.89 -17.86 17.26
N THR A 514 -26.69 -18.88 16.94
CA THR A 514 -28.11 -18.74 16.60
C THR A 514 -28.92 -17.87 17.59
N PRO A 515 -28.88 -18.09 18.92
CA PRO A 515 -29.62 -17.24 19.86
C PRO A 515 -29.10 -15.80 19.94
N ILE A 516 -27.79 -15.60 19.74
CA ILE A 516 -27.15 -14.28 19.73
C ILE A 516 -27.58 -13.48 18.51
N ILE A 517 -27.52 -14.08 17.33
CA ILE A 517 -27.94 -13.46 16.06
C ILE A 517 -29.42 -13.07 16.11
N LYS A 518 -30.28 -13.96 16.63
CA LYS A 518 -31.72 -13.65 16.84
C LYS A 518 -31.94 -12.46 17.77
N LYS A 519 -31.15 -12.35 18.84
CA LYS A 519 -31.26 -11.26 19.82
C LYS A 519 -30.74 -9.94 19.26
N GLU A 520 -29.65 -9.97 18.50
CA GLU A 520 -28.93 -8.78 18.03
C GLU A 520 -29.43 -8.25 16.68
N SER A 521 -30.35 -8.96 16.03
CA SER A 521 -31.05 -8.56 14.80
C SER A 521 -30.11 -8.11 13.68
N ASN A 522 -29.53 -9.05 12.92
CA ASN A 522 -28.83 -8.92 11.61
C ASN A 522 -27.82 -7.75 11.36
N HIS A 523 -27.60 -6.81 12.27
CA HIS A 523 -26.80 -5.61 12.01
C HIS A 523 -25.30 -5.77 12.31
N VAL A 524 -24.89 -6.96 12.76
CA VAL A 524 -23.52 -7.30 13.16
C VAL A 524 -22.97 -8.50 12.38
N TRP A 525 -23.84 -9.38 11.88
CA TRP A 525 -23.50 -10.75 11.46
C TRP A 525 -23.72 -11.02 9.95
N VAL A 526 -24.09 -9.99 9.18
CA VAL A 526 -24.34 -10.06 7.73
C VAL A 526 -23.28 -9.28 6.98
#